data_AF-A0A951XED8-F1
#
_entry.id   AF-A0A951XED8-F1
#
_cell.length_a   1.000
_cell.length_b   1.000
_cell.length_c   1.000
_cell.angle_alpha   90.00
_cell.angle_beta   90.00
_cell.angle_gamma   90.00
#
_symmetry.space_group_name_H-M   'P 1'
#
loop_
_entity.id
_entity.type
_entity.pdbx_description
1 polymer ?
#
loop_
_entity_poly.entity_id
_entity_poly.type
_entity_poly.pdbx_seq_one_letter_code
_entity_poly.pdbx_strand_id
1 'polypeptide(L)'
;LFVKFTDKTGSIGILTNGLSENLRIGNPAAAKIGRTFFEFLKVHDDPRFTFTMGVYSDPYNFAAGDLDPAAQKGMRNGLTIQSVRTEPDYDPNAPGAQNQYSGIRRDVYAKLDGIKMLASFAETQFLLAEAAVRNWISSDAKELYDNGVKAAMEMLSQYDEIATIPANEIADYLTNYPFVGTGNFEAAIEQINTQYWACTFLNGIETWANWRRTGYPVLTPVDYPGNLSGSQIPRRLMYPQNERALNPDNYQAAVSRQGKDDFMSRVWWDK
;
A
#
# COMPACT_ATOMS: atom_id res chain seq x y z
N LEU A 1 4.34 4.91 19.88
CA LEU A 1 4.85 5.67 21.07
C LEU A 1 4.26 7.07 21.04
N PHE A 2 3.27 7.38 21.89
CA PHE A 2 2.82 8.76 22.07
C PHE A 2 3.93 9.57 22.74
N VAL A 3 4.47 10.56 22.04
CA VAL A 3 5.27 11.57 22.72
C VAL A 3 4.30 12.67 23.13
N LYS A 4 3.85 12.61 24.39
CA LYS A 4 3.27 13.78 25.05
C LYS A 4 4.41 14.75 25.30
N PHE A 5 4.29 15.96 24.80
CA PHE A 5 5.26 17.02 25.05
C PHE A 5 4.52 18.27 25.47
N THR A 6 5.20 19.12 26.22
CA THR A 6 4.71 20.47 26.51
C THR A 6 5.42 21.40 25.55
N ASP A 7 4.69 22.15 24.75
CA ASP A 7 5.28 23.14 23.85
C ASP A 7 5.78 24.37 24.63
N LYS A 8 6.39 25.33 23.92
CA LYS A 8 6.94 26.55 24.52
C LYS A 8 5.88 27.47 25.16
N THR A 9 4.59 27.21 24.92
CA THR A 9 3.46 27.95 25.47
C THR A 9 2.85 27.29 26.72
N GLY A 10 3.34 26.12 27.10
CA GLY A 10 2.76 25.33 28.19
C GLY A 10 1.62 24.41 27.73
N SER A 11 1.35 24.33 26.42
CA SER A 11 0.29 23.48 25.88
C SER A 11 0.77 22.05 25.75
N ILE A 12 -0.05 21.09 26.19
CA ILE A 12 0.24 19.66 26.02
C ILE A 12 -0.08 19.28 24.57
N GLY A 13 0.97 19.00 23.80
CA GLY A 13 0.90 18.42 22.47
C GLY A 13 1.00 16.89 22.51
N ILE A 14 0.37 16.24 21.54
CA ILE A 14 0.49 14.80 21.32
C ILE A 14 1.09 14.62 19.92
N LEU A 15 2.27 14.00 19.85
CA LEU A 15 2.77 13.49 18.57
C LEU A 15 2.12 12.13 18.31
N THR A 16 1.25 12.10 17.31
CA THR A 16 0.66 10.89 16.74
C THR A 16 1.37 10.58 15.43
N ASN A 17 1.35 9.31 15.01
CA ASN A 17 1.82 9.03 13.66
C ASN A 17 0.80 9.63 12.67
N GLY A 18 1.29 10.28 11.61
CA GLY A 18 0.42 10.98 10.67
C GLY A 18 -0.53 10.08 9.89
N LEU A 19 -0.27 8.77 9.80
CA LEU A 19 -1.19 7.83 9.16
C LEU A 19 -2.45 7.64 10.03
N SER A 20 -2.27 7.33 11.30
CA SER A 20 -3.38 7.14 12.24
C SER A 20 -4.13 8.44 12.48
N GLU A 21 -3.47 9.60 12.44
CA GLU A 21 -4.14 10.90 12.44
C GLU A 21 -5.05 11.07 11.21
N ASN A 22 -4.57 10.75 9.99
CA ASN A 22 -5.39 10.83 8.79
C ASN A 22 -6.58 9.85 8.81
N LEU A 23 -6.34 8.61 9.29
CA LEU A 23 -7.37 7.58 9.37
C LEU A 23 -8.40 7.83 10.49
N ARG A 24 -8.06 8.64 11.51
CA ARG A 24 -8.92 8.89 12.68
C ARG A 24 -9.52 10.29 12.75
N ILE A 25 -8.77 11.33 12.39
CA ILE A 25 -9.16 12.75 12.61
C ILE A 25 -9.51 13.45 11.29
N GLY A 26 -8.93 13.02 10.18
CA GLY A 26 -9.13 13.61 8.86
C GLY A 26 -10.49 13.27 8.22
N ASN A 27 -10.46 12.64 7.06
CA ASN A 27 -11.66 12.17 6.36
C ASN A 27 -11.66 10.63 6.25
N PRO A 28 -12.11 9.92 7.28
CA PRO A 28 -12.09 8.46 7.30
C PRO A 28 -12.95 7.83 6.17
N ALA A 29 -13.90 8.57 5.58
CA ALA A 29 -14.69 8.13 4.43
C ALA A 29 -13.86 7.98 3.14
N ALA A 30 -12.72 8.67 3.04
CA ALA A 30 -11.98 8.84 1.79
C ALA A 30 -11.09 7.64 1.44
N ALA A 31 -10.57 6.92 2.43
CA ALA A 31 -9.70 5.76 2.17
C ALA A 31 -10.54 4.51 1.90
N LYS A 32 -10.35 3.94 0.71
CA LYS A 32 -10.95 2.66 0.28
C LYS A 32 -9.86 1.71 -0.20
N ILE A 33 -10.07 0.42 0.02
CA ILE A 33 -9.19 -0.62 -0.49
C ILE A 33 -9.32 -0.67 -2.00
N GLY A 34 -8.21 -0.50 -2.71
CA GLY A 34 -8.18 -0.59 -4.17
C GLY A 34 -8.52 -2.01 -4.63
N ARG A 35 -9.30 -2.14 -5.71
CA ARG A 35 -9.75 -3.44 -6.24
C ARG A 35 -8.60 -4.41 -6.48
N THR A 36 -7.47 -3.96 -7.03
CA THR A 36 -6.30 -4.83 -7.27
C THR A 36 -5.76 -5.47 -5.98
N PHE A 37 -5.68 -4.71 -4.89
CA PHE A 37 -5.21 -5.22 -3.59
C PHE A 37 -6.23 -6.12 -2.93
N PHE A 38 -7.51 -5.75 -3.02
CA PHE A 38 -8.61 -6.60 -2.57
C PHE A 38 -8.59 -7.97 -3.27
N GLU A 39 -8.53 -7.99 -4.60
CA GLU A 39 -8.52 -9.24 -5.38
C GLU A 39 -7.26 -10.06 -5.13
N PHE A 40 -6.09 -9.42 -4.98
CA PHE A 40 -4.86 -10.13 -4.60
C PHE A 40 -5.05 -10.91 -3.30
N LEU A 41 -5.54 -10.26 -2.24
CA LEU A 41 -5.76 -10.96 -0.97
C LEU A 41 -6.85 -12.03 -1.08
N LYS A 42 -7.93 -11.75 -1.82
CA LYS A 42 -9.07 -12.65 -1.94
C LYS A 42 -8.76 -13.90 -2.76
N VAL A 43 -8.14 -13.76 -3.94
CA VAL A 43 -7.85 -14.88 -4.86
C VAL A 43 -6.84 -15.86 -4.27
N HIS A 44 -5.98 -15.39 -3.36
CA HIS A 44 -4.95 -16.21 -2.73
C HIS A 44 -5.35 -16.70 -1.33
N ASP A 45 -6.63 -16.56 -0.93
CA ASP A 45 -7.11 -16.88 0.42
C ASP A 45 -6.17 -16.34 1.52
N ASP A 46 -5.75 -15.09 1.35
CA ASP A 46 -4.70 -14.49 2.16
C ASP A 46 -5.23 -14.11 3.56
N PRO A 47 -4.65 -14.64 4.65
CA PRO A 47 -5.13 -14.37 6.01
C PRO A 47 -5.02 -12.91 6.42
N ARG A 48 -4.21 -12.09 5.72
CA ARG A 48 -4.18 -10.64 5.93
C ARG A 48 -5.52 -9.98 5.58
N PHE A 49 -6.37 -10.60 4.76
CA PHE A 49 -7.67 -10.07 4.34
C PHE A 49 -8.52 -9.59 5.52
N THR A 50 -8.73 -10.45 6.51
CA THR A 50 -9.57 -10.20 7.70
C THR A 50 -9.04 -9.07 8.58
N PHE A 51 -7.73 -8.81 8.54
CA PHE A 51 -7.07 -7.81 9.38
C PHE A 51 -6.79 -6.51 8.64
N THR A 52 -6.94 -6.49 7.32
CA THR A 52 -6.61 -5.32 6.50
C THR A 52 -7.80 -4.38 6.30
N MET A 53 -9.02 -4.92 6.25
CA MET A 53 -10.18 -4.18 5.76
C MET A 53 -11.47 -4.39 6.53
N GLY A 54 -12.39 -3.44 6.40
CA GLY A 54 -13.76 -3.52 6.90
C GLY A 54 -14.68 -2.55 6.17
N VAL A 55 -15.99 -2.84 6.14
CA VAL A 55 -17.00 -1.94 5.55
C VAL A 55 -17.58 -1.03 6.62
N TYR A 56 -17.74 0.26 6.29
CA TYR A 56 -18.15 1.29 7.25
C TYR A 56 -19.39 2.01 6.74
N SER A 57 -20.57 1.64 7.24
CA SER A 57 -21.84 2.31 6.95
C SER A 57 -21.82 3.77 7.44
N ASP A 58 -21.33 3.99 8.66
CA ASP A 58 -20.94 5.31 9.16
C ASP A 58 -19.43 5.53 8.96
N PRO A 59 -19.02 6.46 8.09
CA PRO A 59 -17.61 6.71 7.86
C PRO A 59 -16.88 7.25 9.09
N TYR A 60 -17.56 7.77 10.11
CA TYR A 60 -16.95 8.27 11.35
C TYR A 60 -16.87 7.23 12.46
N ASN A 61 -17.33 6.00 12.23
CA ASN A 61 -17.17 4.92 13.19
C ASN A 61 -15.74 4.35 13.18
N PHE A 62 -15.05 4.41 14.32
CA PHE A 62 -13.67 3.93 14.46
C PHE A 62 -13.54 2.49 14.99
N ALA A 63 -14.67 1.78 15.15
CA ALA A 63 -14.66 0.35 15.42
C ALA A 63 -14.15 -0.45 14.20
N ALA A 64 -14.20 -1.77 14.26
CA ALA A 64 -13.74 -2.64 13.19
C ALA A 64 -14.53 -2.46 11.87
N GLY A 65 -15.78 -1.99 11.94
CA GLY A 65 -16.71 -2.01 10.82
C GLY A 65 -17.37 -3.38 10.66
N ASP A 66 -18.01 -3.61 9.53
CA ASP A 66 -18.47 -4.94 9.12
C ASP A 66 -17.27 -5.71 8.55
N LEU A 67 -16.98 -6.86 9.16
CA LEU A 67 -15.85 -7.74 8.84
C LEU A 67 -16.28 -9.01 8.08
N ASP A 68 -17.58 -9.18 7.77
CA ASP A 68 -18.04 -10.32 7.00
C ASP A 68 -17.29 -10.36 5.64
N PRO A 69 -16.55 -11.44 5.32
CA PRO A 69 -15.87 -11.56 4.03
C PRO A 69 -16.81 -11.38 2.84
N ALA A 70 -18.09 -11.76 2.96
CA ALA A 70 -19.09 -11.58 1.91
C ALA A 70 -19.52 -10.11 1.72
N ALA A 71 -19.39 -9.28 2.76
CA ALA A 71 -19.68 -7.86 2.68
C ALA A 71 -18.55 -7.04 2.04
N GLN A 72 -17.31 -7.57 2.05
CA GLN A 72 -16.15 -6.82 1.59
C GLN A 72 -16.12 -6.60 0.07
N LYS A 73 -15.72 -5.39 -0.35
CA LYS A 73 -15.60 -5.00 -1.76
C LYS A 73 -14.39 -4.10 -2.00
N GLY A 74 -13.58 -4.44 -2.99
CA GLY A 74 -12.52 -3.57 -3.49
C GLY A 74 -13.05 -2.51 -4.45
N MET A 75 -12.69 -1.25 -4.23
CA MET A 75 -13.11 -0.13 -5.09
C MET A 75 -12.11 0.07 -6.24
N ARG A 76 -12.59 0.19 -7.48
CA ARG A 76 -11.71 0.51 -8.61
C ARG A 76 -11.09 1.89 -8.43
N ASN A 77 -9.78 1.98 -8.65
CA ASN A 77 -9.04 3.23 -8.51
C ASN A 77 -9.52 4.27 -9.55
N GLY A 78 -9.55 5.55 -9.17
CA GLY A 78 -9.91 6.66 -10.06
C GLY A 78 -11.40 6.99 -10.13
N LEU A 79 -12.25 6.30 -9.38
CA LEU A 79 -13.67 6.61 -9.33
C LEU A 79 -13.96 7.88 -8.52
N THR A 80 -14.91 8.66 -9.01
CA THR A 80 -15.55 9.76 -8.29
C THR A 80 -16.77 9.26 -7.52
N ILE A 81 -17.32 10.08 -6.62
CA ILE A 81 -18.59 9.78 -5.93
C ILE A 81 -19.78 9.58 -6.88
N GLN A 82 -19.68 10.07 -8.13
CA GLN A 82 -20.71 9.87 -9.15
C GLN A 82 -20.44 8.62 -9.97
N SER A 83 -19.21 8.46 -10.49
CA SER A 83 -18.87 7.31 -11.33
C SER A 83 -18.80 5.99 -10.56
N VAL A 84 -18.66 6.00 -9.24
CA VAL A 84 -18.78 4.76 -8.43
C VAL A 84 -20.16 4.12 -8.56
N ARG A 85 -21.21 4.92 -8.83
CA ARG A 85 -22.59 4.44 -8.97
C ARG A 85 -22.84 3.66 -10.25
N THR A 86 -21.89 3.68 -11.19
CA THR A 86 -21.97 2.92 -12.44
C THR A 86 -21.17 1.61 -12.39
N GLU A 87 -20.50 1.32 -11.28
CA GLU A 87 -19.79 0.06 -11.15
C GLU A 87 -20.78 -1.12 -11.09
N PRO A 88 -20.45 -2.27 -11.71
CA PRO A 88 -21.34 -3.43 -11.70
C PRO A 88 -21.65 -3.99 -10.30
N ASP A 89 -20.76 -3.78 -9.34
CA ASP A 89 -20.86 -4.25 -7.96
C ASP A 89 -21.50 -3.23 -7.01
N TYR A 90 -21.95 -2.09 -7.54
CA TYR A 90 -22.61 -1.02 -6.78
C TYR A 90 -24.06 -1.41 -6.44
N ASP A 91 -24.38 -1.41 -5.15
CA ASP A 91 -25.74 -1.56 -4.65
C ASP A 91 -26.38 -0.18 -4.45
N PRO A 92 -27.46 0.16 -5.19
CA PRO A 92 -28.17 1.43 -5.02
C PRO A 92 -28.94 1.53 -3.71
N ASN A 93 -29.20 0.41 -3.03
CA ASN A 93 -29.92 0.38 -1.75
C ASN A 93 -28.97 0.42 -0.55
N ALA A 94 -27.66 0.18 -0.76
CA ALA A 94 -26.68 0.27 0.31
C ALA A 94 -26.45 1.73 0.75
N PRO A 95 -26.27 1.99 2.05
CA PRO A 95 -26.09 3.34 2.57
C PRO A 95 -24.74 3.93 2.17
N GLY A 96 -24.79 5.14 1.57
CA GLY A 96 -23.61 5.93 1.22
C GLY A 96 -22.86 5.39 -0.01
N ALA A 97 -22.62 6.27 -1.00
CA ALA A 97 -22.08 5.91 -2.31
C ALA A 97 -20.84 4.99 -2.24
N GLN A 98 -19.69 5.53 -1.86
CA GLN A 98 -18.46 4.74 -1.74
C GLN A 98 -18.38 3.94 -0.43
N ASN A 99 -19.29 4.17 0.53
CA ASN A 99 -19.19 3.59 1.88
C ASN A 99 -19.48 2.09 1.92
N GLN A 100 -20.16 1.55 0.91
CA GLN A 100 -20.34 0.12 0.71
C GLN A 100 -19.06 -0.63 0.28
N TYR A 101 -17.98 0.09 -0.02
CA TYR A 101 -16.68 -0.50 -0.32
C TYR A 101 -15.81 -0.52 0.92
N SER A 102 -14.95 -1.53 1.02
CA SER A 102 -14.09 -1.75 2.18
C SER A 102 -13.11 -0.60 2.35
N GLY A 103 -13.00 -0.10 3.58
CA GLY A 103 -11.95 0.80 4.03
C GLY A 103 -10.83 0.04 4.74
N ILE A 104 -9.77 0.76 5.11
CA ILE A 104 -8.70 0.22 5.96
C ILE A 104 -9.28 -0.09 7.34
N ARG A 105 -8.91 -1.24 7.92
CA ARG A 105 -9.37 -1.69 9.23
C ARG A 105 -8.87 -0.78 10.38
N ARG A 106 -9.76 0.05 10.91
CA ARG A 106 -9.37 1.20 11.77
C ARG A 106 -8.98 0.82 13.19
N ASP A 107 -9.60 -0.21 13.77
CA ASP A 107 -9.22 -0.75 15.08
C ASP A 107 -7.77 -1.26 15.09
N VAL A 108 -7.26 -1.72 13.95
CA VAL A 108 -5.86 -2.15 13.77
C VAL A 108 -4.93 -0.98 13.45
N TYR A 109 -5.23 -0.17 12.43
CA TYR A 109 -4.26 0.79 11.85
C TYR A 109 -4.47 2.25 12.26
N ALA A 110 -5.61 2.62 12.85
CA ALA A 110 -5.94 4.02 13.18
C ALA A 110 -5.73 4.37 14.67
N LYS A 111 -5.03 3.51 15.42
CA LYS A 111 -4.63 3.79 16.80
C LYS A 111 -3.65 4.96 16.85
N LEU A 112 -3.94 5.98 17.64
CA LEU A 112 -3.11 7.20 17.67
C LEU A 112 -1.70 6.94 18.27
N ASP A 113 -1.55 5.90 19.09
CA ASP A 113 -0.29 5.36 19.62
C ASP A 113 0.42 4.41 18.66
N GLY A 114 -0.32 3.95 17.66
CA GLY A 114 0.06 2.88 16.75
C GLY A 114 1.40 3.15 16.10
N ILE A 115 2.06 2.08 15.70
CA ILE A 115 3.29 2.18 14.95
C ILE A 115 3.03 2.72 13.55
N LYS A 116 4.05 3.33 12.96
CA LYS A 116 4.16 3.49 11.52
C LYS A 116 5.35 2.67 11.07
N MET A 117 5.10 1.58 10.36
CA MET A 117 6.18 0.77 9.80
C MET A 117 6.87 1.58 8.69
N LEU A 118 8.18 1.79 8.83
CA LEU A 118 9.00 2.47 7.82
C LEU A 118 9.82 1.49 7.00
N ALA A 119 10.33 0.46 7.67
CA ALA A 119 11.03 -0.67 7.08
C ALA A 119 10.70 -1.91 7.92
N SER A 120 10.51 -3.04 7.27
CA SER A 120 10.18 -4.31 7.92
C SER A 120 11.21 -5.39 7.62
N PHE A 121 11.26 -6.41 8.49
CA PHE A 121 12.06 -7.60 8.22
C PHE A 121 11.58 -8.31 6.94
N ALA A 122 10.27 -8.32 6.69
CA ALA A 122 9.67 -8.88 5.47
C ALA A 122 10.19 -8.20 4.20
N GLU A 123 10.24 -6.86 4.15
CA GLU A 123 10.84 -6.12 3.03
C GLU A 123 12.30 -6.56 2.79
N THR A 124 13.08 -6.71 3.86
CA THR A 124 14.47 -7.16 3.77
C THR A 124 14.58 -8.56 3.18
N GLN A 125 13.73 -9.49 3.63
CA GLN A 125 13.68 -10.85 3.11
C GLN A 125 13.32 -10.91 1.63
N PHE A 126 12.36 -10.09 1.18
CA PHE A 126 12.02 -10.01 -0.25
C PHE A 126 13.13 -9.37 -1.09
N LEU A 127 13.84 -8.36 -0.58
CA LEU A 127 15.02 -7.80 -1.27
C LEU A 127 16.14 -8.84 -1.40
N LEU A 128 16.36 -9.64 -0.36
CA LEU A 128 17.32 -10.75 -0.39
C LEU A 128 16.86 -11.84 -1.36
N ALA A 129 15.57 -12.19 -1.38
CA ALA A 129 15.02 -13.17 -2.32
C ALA A 129 15.23 -12.70 -3.76
N GLU A 130 14.95 -11.44 -4.07
CA GLU A 130 15.22 -10.84 -5.37
C GLU A 130 16.73 -10.89 -5.69
N ALA A 131 17.59 -10.55 -4.74
CA ALA A 131 19.04 -10.62 -4.91
C ALA A 131 19.52 -12.04 -5.22
N ALA A 132 18.93 -13.06 -4.58
CA ALA A 132 19.23 -14.46 -4.85
C ALA A 132 18.77 -14.87 -6.26
N VAL A 133 17.55 -14.50 -6.68
CA VAL A 133 17.05 -14.75 -8.05
C VAL A 133 17.94 -14.07 -9.10
N ARG A 134 18.48 -12.89 -8.80
CA ARG A 134 19.41 -12.15 -9.66
C ARG A 134 20.85 -12.67 -9.59
N ASN A 135 21.14 -13.69 -8.79
CA ASN A 135 22.48 -14.22 -8.54
C ASN A 135 23.47 -13.19 -7.97
N TRP A 136 22.98 -12.19 -7.22
CA TRP A 136 23.83 -11.25 -6.49
C TRP A 136 24.35 -11.85 -5.18
N ILE A 137 23.63 -12.84 -4.64
CA ILE A 137 23.99 -13.62 -3.46
C ILE A 137 23.73 -15.11 -3.73
N SER A 138 24.31 -15.99 -2.91
CA SER A 138 24.22 -17.46 -3.05
C SER A 138 23.17 -18.12 -2.15
N SER A 139 22.34 -17.34 -1.45
CA SER A 139 21.29 -17.85 -0.56
C SER A 139 20.13 -18.49 -1.34
N ASP A 140 19.36 -19.36 -0.69
CA ASP A 140 18.17 -19.94 -1.31
C ASP A 140 17.04 -18.90 -1.44
N ALA A 141 16.65 -18.60 -2.68
CA ALA A 141 15.58 -17.65 -2.98
C ALA A 141 14.23 -18.11 -2.40
N LYS A 142 13.96 -19.42 -2.35
CA LYS A 142 12.71 -19.95 -1.81
C LYS A 142 12.62 -19.70 -0.32
N GLU A 143 13.64 -20.10 0.43
CA GLU A 143 13.70 -19.86 1.88
C GLU A 143 13.54 -18.36 2.22
N LEU A 144 14.20 -17.49 1.47
CA LEU A 144 14.09 -16.04 1.66
C LEU A 144 12.67 -15.52 1.38
N TYR A 145 12.04 -15.97 0.29
CA TYR A 145 10.65 -15.63 -0.04
C TYR A 145 9.67 -16.10 1.04
N ASP A 146 9.76 -17.36 1.46
CA ASP A 146 8.88 -17.95 2.47
C ASP A 146 9.00 -17.19 3.80
N ASN A 147 10.23 -16.87 4.21
CA ASN A 147 10.50 -16.05 5.40
C ASN A 147 9.92 -14.64 5.27
N GLY A 148 9.96 -14.04 4.07
CA GLY A 148 9.37 -12.73 3.80
C GLY A 148 7.85 -12.73 3.94
N VAL A 149 7.17 -13.73 3.37
CA VAL A 149 5.71 -13.88 3.48
C VAL A 149 5.30 -14.11 4.93
N LYS A 150 5.98 -15.03 5.63
CA LYS A 150 5.75 -15.29 7.05
C LYS A 150 5.90 -14.01 7.88
N ALA A 151 7.01 -13.29 7.72
CA ALA A 151 7.25 -12.04 8.44
C ALA A 151 6.22 -10.96 8.10
N ALA A 152 5.76 -10.88 6.85
CA ALA A 152 4.75 -9.93 6.40
C ALA A 152 3.38 -10.17 7.05
N MET A 153 3.07 -11.43 7.40
CA MET A 153 1.85 -11.79 8.13
C MET A 153 2.03 -11.58 9.64
N GLU A 154 3.14 -12.01 10.21
CA GLU A 154 3.43 -11.87 11.64
C GLU A 154 3.52 -10.41 12.09
N MET A 155 4.00 -9.52 11.22
CA MET A 155 4.14 -8.10 11.56
C MET A 155 2.81 -7.38 11.84
N LEU A 156 1.67 -7.92 11.41
CA LEU A 156 0.36 -7.31 11.65
C LEU A 156 0.08 -7.17 13.16
N SER A 157 0.55 -8.13 13.97
CA SER A 157 0.46 -8.11 15.43
C SER A 157 1.16 -6.90 16.08
N GLN A 158 2.11 -6.28 15.37
CA GLN A 158 2.80 -5.07 15.84
C GLN A 158 1.95 -3.81 15.67
N TYR A 159 0.98 -3.81 14.76
CA TYR A 159 -0.02 -2.74 14.67
C TYR A 159 -1.06 -2.90 15.77
N ASP A 160 -1.55 -4.13 15.97
CA ASP A 160 -2.46 -4.51 17.05
C ASP A 160 -2.44 -6.03 17.28
N GLU A 161 -2.52 -6.47 18.53
CA GLU A 161 -2.56 -7.88 18.94
C GLU A 161 -3.75 -8.62 18.31
N ILE A 162 -4.88 -7.95 18.10
CA ILE A 162 -6.04 -8.55 17.41
C ILE A 162 -5.72 -8.99 15.98
N ALA A 163 -4.67 -8.42 15.37
CA ALA A 163 -4.21 -8.74 14.03
C ALA A 163 -3.12 -9.82 14.00
N THR A 164 -3.14 -10.70 15.00
CA THR A 164 -2.28 -11.89 15.05
C THR A 164 -2.83 -12.98 14.14
N ILE A 165 -2.08 -13.35 13.11
CA ILE A 165 -2.41 -14.46 12.21
C ILE A 165 -1.84 -15.77 12.82
N PRO A 166 -2.66 -16.82 13.01
CA PRO A 166 -2.20 -18.11 13.49
C PRO A 166 -1.15 -18.77 12.59
N ALA A 167 -0.15 -19.42 13.19
CA ALA A 167 0.95 -20.03 12.44
C ALA A 167 0.50 -21.10 11.42
N ASN A 168 -0.60 -21.80 11.68
CA ASN A 168 -1.17 -22.75 10.73
C ASN A 168 -1.75 -22.05 9.49
N GLU A 169 -2.40 -20.89 9.64
CA GLU A 169 -2.94 -20.14 8.49
C GLU A 169 -1.81 -19.59 7.60
N ILE A 170 -0.68 -19.18 8.20
CA ILE A 170 0.52 -18.78 7.44
C ILE A 170 1.08 -19.98 6.67
N ALA A 171 1.15 -21.16 7.31
CA ALA A 171 1.63 -22.38 6.66
C ALA A 171 0.71 -22.85 5.53
N ASP A 172 -0.61 -22.76 5.73
CA ASP A 172 -1.63 -23.07 4.73
C ASP A 172 -1.50 -22.13 3.53
N TYR A 173 -1.32 -20.82 3.76
CA TYR A 173 -1.08 -19.86 2.70
C TYR A 173 0.18 -20.18 1.88
N LEU A 174 1.31 -20.46 2.54
CA LEU A 174 2.56 -20.83 1.85
C LEU A 174 2.45 -22.15 1.07
N THR A 175 1.56 -23.03 1.50
CA THR A 175 1.25 -24.29 0.79
C THR A 175 0.40 -24.04 -0.45
N ASN A 176 -0.61 -23.16 -0.34
CA ASN A 176 -1.54 -22.85 -1.44
C ASN A 176 -0.96 -21.86 -2.46
N TYR A 177 -0.08 -20.96 -2.03
CA TYR A 177 0.61 -19.98 -2.86
C TYR A 177 2.15 -20.08 -2.72
N PRO A 178 2.75 -21.22 -3.14
CA PRO A 178 4.17 -21.46 -2.98
C PRO A 178 5.00 -20.57 -3.91
N PHE A 179 6.28 -20.38 -3.56
CA PHE A 179 7.24 -19.73 -4.46
C PHE A 179 7.33 -20.48 -5.80
N VAL A 180 7.26 -19.75 -6.91
CA VAL A 180 7.32 -20.31 -8.28
C VAL A 180 8.67 -20.93 -8.64
N GLY A 181 9.70 -20.68 -7.83
CA GLY A 181 11.07 -21.13 -8.07
C GLY A 181 11.83 -20.24 -9.03
N THR A 182 13.11 -20.56 -9.27
CA THR A 182 14.02 -19.72 -10.07
C THR A 182 14.09 -20.12 -11.56
N GLY A 183 13.33 -21.14 -11.97
CA GLY A 183 13.33 -21.64 -13.35
C GLY A 183 12.76 -20.67 -14.37
N ASN A 184 11.91 -19.73 -13.94
CA ASN A 184 11.46 -18.60 -14.73
C ASN A 184 11.79 -17.31 -13.96
N PHE A 185 12.80 -16.58 -14.46
CA PHE A 185 13.29 -15.36 -13.83
C PHE A 185 12.18 -14.31 -13.65
N GLU A 186 11.43 -13.99 -14.71
CA GLU A 186 10.40 -12.94 -14.65
C GLU A 186 9.26 -13.33 -13.71
N ALA A 187 8.81 -14.59 -13.73
CA ALA A 187 7.77 -15.05 -12.81
C ALA A 187 8.22 -14.97 -11.34
N ALA A 188 9.48 -15.30 -11.04
CA ALA A 188 10.05 -15.19 -9.70
C ALA A 188 10.12 -13.73 -9.25
N ILE A 189 10.60 -12.83 -10.11
CA ILE A 189 10.69 -11.39 -9.83
C ILE A 189 9.30 -10.80 -9.61
N GLU A 190 8.32 -11.16 -10.44
CA GLU A 190 6.93 -10.74 -10.32
C GLU A 190 6.34 -11.17 -8.97
N GLN A 191 6.48 -12.45 -8.59
CA GLN A 191 5.91 -12.95 -7.36
C GLN A 191 6.53 -12.30 -6.12
N ILE A 192 7.87 -12.18 -6.08
CA ILE A 192 8.60 -11.52 -4.98
C ILE A 192 8.14 -10.07 -4.84
N ASN A 193 8.09 -9.32 -5.94
CA ASN A 193 7.75 -7.90 -5.90
C ASN A 193 6.27 -7.64 -5.67
N THR A 194 5.39 -8.58 -6.05
CA THR A 194 3.96 -8.54 -5.70
C THR A 194 3.76 -8.75 -4.20
N GLN A 195 4.48 -9.69 -3.58
CA GLN A 195 4.45 -9.84 -2.13
C GLN A 195 5.08 -8.66 -1.39
N TYR A 196 6.17 -8.10 -1.93
CA TYR A 196 6.77 -6.87 -1.41
C TYR A 196 5.75 -5.72 -1.40
N TRP A 197 5.06 -5.51 -2.51
CA TRP A 197 3.99 -4.52 -2.64
C TRP A 197 2.87 -4.74 -1.61
N ALA A 198 2.46 -5.99 -1.40
CA ALA A 198 1.45 -6.31 -0.40
C ALA A 198 1.93 -6.07 1.04
N CYS A 199 3.20 -6.37 1.32
CA CYS A 199 3.85 -6.14 2.60
C CYS A 199 3.97 -4.64 2.93
N THR A 200 4.24 -3.79 1.94
CA THR A 200 4.39 -2.34 2.15
C THR A 200 3.05 -1.59 2.19
N PHE A 201 1.94 -2.30 2.44
CA PHE A 201 0.63 -1.68 2.69
C PHE A 201 0.75 -0.60 3.77
N LEU A 202 0.18 0.58 3.50
CA LEU A 202 0.30 1.83 4.29
C LEU A 202 1.66 2.56 4.21
N ASN A 203 2.65 2.00 3.52
CA ASN A 203 3.87 2.70 3.09
C ASN A 203 3.85 2.93 1.57
N GLY A 204 3.02 3.88 1.14
CA GLY A 204 2.78 4.15 -0.29
C GLY A 204 4.01 4.67 -1.06
N ILE A 205 4.96 5.33 -0.38
CA ILE A 205 6.19 5.83 -1.02
C ILE A 205 7.08 4.64 -1.42
N GLU A 206 7.28 3.71 -0.50
CA GLU A 206 8.08 2.50 -0.73
C GLU A 206 7.40 1.58 -1.75
N THR A 207 6.09 1.37 -1.61
CA THR A 207 5.23 0.66 -2.57
C THR A 207 5.41 1.21 -4.01
N TRP A 208 5.31 2.53 -4.18
CA TRP A 208 5.44 3.17 -5.49
C TRP A 208 6.88 3.20 -6.00
N ALA A 209 7.87 3.27 -5.12
CA ALA A 209 9.27 3.15 -5.51
C ALA A 209 9.57 1.74 -6.04
N ASN A 210 9.15 0.70 -5.33
CA ASN A 210 9.34 -0.68 -5.76
C ASN A 210 8.62 -0.96 -7.09
N TRP A 211 7.36 -0.55 -7.21
CA TRP A 211 6.60 -0.70 -8.46
C TRP A 211 7.28 0.02 -9.64
N ARG A 212 7.83 1.23 -9.46
CA ARG A 212 8.55 1.91 -10.55
C ARG A 212 9.82 1.19 -10.96
N ARG A 213 10.55 0.60 -10.00
CA ARG A 213 11.81 -0.11 -10.26
C ARG A 213 11.59 -1.45 -10.96
N THR A 214 10.48 -2.13 -10.69
CA THR A 214 10.27 -3.52 -11.15
C THR A 214 9.10 -3.70 -12.09
N GLY A 215 8.15 -2.77 -12.10
CA GLY A 215 6.88 -2.87 -12.83
C GLY A 215 5.81 -3.71 -12.14
N TYR A 216 6.10 -4.28 -10.95
CA TYR A 216 5.24 -5.25 -10.28
C TYR A 216 4.59 -4.74 -8.99
N PRO A 217 3.36 -5.17 -8.68
CA PRO A 217 2.48 -5.99 -9.53
C PRO A 217 2.06 -5.26 -10.80
N VAL A 218 1.57 -5.98 -11.81
CA VAL A 218 1.03 -5.35 -13.01
C VAL A 218 -0.24 -4.57 -12.64
N LEU A 219 -0.14 -3.25 -12.63
CA LEU A 219 -1.25 -2.36 -12.28
C LEU A 219 -1.97 -1.86 -13.52
N THR A 220 -3.30 -1.74 -13.42
CA THR A 220 -4.10 -1.04 -14.44
C THR A 220 -4.04 0.47 -14.19
N PRO A 221 -3.53 1.27 -15.14
CA PRO A 221 -3.55 2.71 -15.01
C PRO A 221 -4.98 3.26 -14.92
N VAL A 222 -5.14 4.36 -14.19
CA VAL A 222 -6.40 5.10 -14.16
C VAL A 222 -6.48 5.97 -15.41
N ASP A 223 -7.58 5.81 -16.15
CA ASP A 223 -7.98 6.73 -17.20
C ASP A 223 -9.10 7.63 -16.69
N TYR A 224 -8.83 8.93 -16.60
CA TYR A 224 -9.78 9.94 -16.12
C TYR A 224 -9.69 11.19 -17.00
N PRO A 225 -10.84 11.84 -17.34
CA PRO A 225 -10.84 13.06 -18.13
C PRO A 225 -9.96 14.17 -17.53
N GLY A 226 -8.99 14.65 -18.30
CA GLY A 226 -8.03 15.67 -17.83
C GLY A 226 -6.82 15.12 -17.09
N ASN A 227 -6.57 13.80 -17.16
CA ASN A 227 -5.35 13.21 -16.62
C ASN A 227 -4.09 13.82 -17.29
N LEU A 228 -3.18 14.33 -16.45
CA LEU A 228 -1.91 14.95 -16.86
C LEU A 228 -0.81 13.93 -17.19
N SER A 229 -1.01 12.65 -16.90
CA SER A 229 -0.05 11.58 -17.20
C SER A 229 -0.37 10.81 -18.49
N GLY A 230 -1.37 11.23 -19.27
CA GLY A 230 -1.78 10.53 -20.49
C GLY A 230 -2.28 9.12 -20.22
N SER A 231 -3.03 8.94 -19.12
CA SER A 231 -3.61 7.65 -18.72
C SER A 231 -2.56 6.58 -18.40
N GLN A 232 -1.41 7.03 -17.87
CA GLN A 232 -0.34 6.18 -17.32
C GLN A 232 -0.14 6.44 -15.83
N ILE A 233 0.48 5.50 -15.12
CA ILE A 233 0.84 5.71 -13.71
C ILE A 233 2.12 6.59 -13.66
N PRO A 234 2.13 7.70 -12.90
CA PRO A 234 3.28 8.60 -12.81
C PRO A 234 4.58 7.87 -12.43
N ARG A 235 5.70 8.29 -13.03
CA ARG A 235 7.07 7.80 -12.78
C ARG A 235 7.86 8.70 -11.82
N ARG A 236 7.42 9.94 -11.64
CA ARG A 236 7.98 10.89 -10.67
C ARG A 236 6.95 11.95 -10.30
N LEU A 237 7.26 12.75 -9.28
CA LEU A 237 6.58 14.02 -9.02
C LEU A 237 7.32 15.15 -9.74
N MET A 238 6.58 16.20 -10.09
CA MET A 238 7.18 17.44 -10.59
C MET A 238 7.83 18.21 -9.44
N TYR A 239 8.83 19.05 -9.76
CA TYR A 239 9.37 19.95 -8.76
C TYR A 239 8.29 20.92 -8.25
N PRO A 240 8.31 21.28 -6.94
CA PRO A 240 7.39 22.26 -6.40
C PRO A 240 7.48 23.59 -7.16
N GLN A 241 6.35 24.29 -7.28
CA GLN A 241 6.30 25.58 -7.97
C GLN A 241 7.27 26.61 -7.34
N ASN A 242 7.45 26.57 -6.02
CA ASN A 242 8.37 27.46 -5.31
C ASN A 242 9.83 27.20 -5.70
N GLU A 243 10.25 25.96 -5.94
CA GLU A 243 11.61 25.67 -6.43
C GLU A 243 11.85 26.30 -7.80
N ARG A 244 10.85 26.25 -8.67
CA ARG A 244 10.91 26.85 -10.02
C ARG A 244 11.00 28.38 -9.97
N ALA A 245 10.33 29.00 -9.01
CA ALA A 245 10.24 30.45 -8.90
C ALA A 245 11.42 31.07 -8.13
N LEU A 246 11.86 30.42 -7.06
CA LEU A 246 12.85 30.97 -6.13
C LEU A 246 14.27 30.47 -6.40
N ASN A 247 14.44 29.40 -7.18
CA ASN A 247 15.73 28.78 -7.46
C ASN A 247 15.91 28.42 -8.96
N PRO A 248 15.67 29.35 -9.90
CA PRO A 248 15.53 29.04 -11.32
C PRO A 248 16.79 28.44 -11.95
N ASP A 249 17.98 28.92 -11.60
CA ASP A 249 19.23 28.45 -12.22
C ASP A 249 19.52 26.99 -11.88
N ASN A 250 19.40 26.62 -10.59
CA ASN A 250 19.59 25.23 -10.16
C ASN A 250 18.48 24.31 -10.66
N TYR A 251 17.24 24.81 -10.73
CA TYR A 251 16.12 24.08 -11.33
C TYR A 251 16.43 23.73 -12.80
N GLN A 252 16.86 24.71 -13.60
CA GLN A 252 17.17 24.49 -15.03
C GLN A 252 18.36 23.54 -15.21
N ALA A 253 19.38 23.64 -14.36
CA ALA A 253 20.51 22.70 -14.37
C ALA A 253 20.06 21.27 -14.04
N ALA A 254 19.12 21.10 -13.11
CA ALA A 254 18.57 19.79 -12.75
C ALA A 254 17.70 19.19 -13.87
N VAL A 255 16.83 19.99 -14.49
CA VAL A 255 15.99 19.59 -15.63
C VAL A 255 16.86 19.21 -16.84
N SER A 256 17.90 19.99 -17.14
CA SER A 256 18.83 19.68 -18.24
C SER A 256 19.53 18.33 -18.07
N ARG A 257 19.79 17.90 -16.83
CA ARG A 257 20.43 16.61 -16.52
C ARG A 257 19.46 15.43 -16.49
N GLN A 258 18.22 15.65 -16.06
CA GLN A 258 17.25 14.58 -15.76
C GLN A 258 16.17 14.41 -16.82
N GLY A 259 16.10 15.31 -17.79
CA GLY A 259 14.98 15.40 -18.71
C GLY A 259 13.86 16.29 -18.18
N LYS A 260 12.76 16.35 -18.94
CA LYS A 260 11.65 17.26 -18.70
C LYS A 260 11.04 17.07 -17.31
N ASP A 261 10.65 18.16 -16.67
CA ASP A 261 9.93 18.13 -15.41
C ASP A 261 8.45 17.83 -15.65
N ASP A 262 8.14 16.56 -15.85
CA ASP A 262 6.77 16.03 -15.98
C ASP A 262 6.60 14.72 -15.20
N PHE A 263 5.37 14.21 -15.16
CA PHE A 263 5.05 12.98 -14.43
C PHE A 263 5.64 11.71 -15.05
N MET A 264 6.11 11.77 -16.30
CA MET A 264 6.45 10.58 -17.09
C MET A 264 7.95 10.38 -17.26
N SER A 265 8.74 11.42 -17.07
CA SER A 265 10.20 11.32 -17.07
C SER A 265 10.67 10.43 -15.93
N ARG A 266 11.55 9.47 -16.23
CA ARG A 266 12.02 8.47 -15.27
C ARG A 266 13.13 9.04 -14.38
N VAL A 267 13.19 8.53 -13.16
CA VAL A 267 14.31 8.75 -12.24
C VAL A 267 15.42 7.73 -12.53
N TRP A 268 16.66 8.00 -12.15
CA TRP A 268 17.84 7.23 -12.61
C TRP A 268 17.81 5.73 -12.27
N TRP A 269 17.12 5.35 -11.19
CA TRP A 269 16.98 3.96 -10.75
C TRP A 269 15.74 3.26 -11.31
N ASP A 270 14.83 4.02 -11.91
CA ASP A 270 13.64 3.54 -12.61
C ASP A 270 14.05 3.20 -14.05
N LYS A 271 14.38 1.91 -14.28
CA LYS A 271 14.91 1.40 -15.55
C LYS A 271 13.84 0.78 -16.44
#